data_AF-A0A820DQH3-F1
#
_entry.id   AF-A0A820DQH3-F1
#
_cell.length_a   1.000
_cell.length_b   1.000
_cell.length_c   1.000
_cell.angle_alpha   90.00
_cell.angle_beta   90.00
_cell.angle_gamma   90.00
#
_symmetry.space_group_name_H-M   'P 1'
#
loop_
_entity.id
_entity.type
_entity.pdbx_description
1 polymer ?
#
loop_
_entity_poly.entity_id
_entity_poly.type
_entity_poly.pdbx_seq_one_letter_code
_entity_poly.pdbx_strand_id
1 'polypeptide(L)'
;MFRSIFIRMKKRTIILIIISTILIGMLEINFNCNKKIEEKKISVLQTTVPISTNISTLKPSKWKKNQLVVIPAIWKEIDWFNRSSWPLWLREGLNLTNNPLPSYHVHLYQRIDPNSTYPYDWPYCPNVHEEAGLYLKFIYEYYHDLPDKMLFIQGDVHVHSPYPIETVQCIRDDVHYASI
;
A
#
# COMPACT_ATOMS: atom_id res chain seq x y z
N MET A 1 -31.99 64.38 -32.28
CA MET A 1 -32.43 63.01 -32.59
C MET A 1 -31.19 62.19 -32.93
N PHE A 2 -30.85 61.22 -32.08
CA PHE A 2 -29.56 60.53 -32.01
C PHE A 2 -29.12 59.87 -33.33
N ARG A 3 -28.02 60.36 -33.93
CA ARG A 3 -27.25 59.60 -34.91
C ARG A 3 -25.75 59.88 -34.76
N SER A 4 -25.00 58.78 -34.70
CA SER A 4 -23.62 58.65 -35.20
C SER A 4 -22.47 59.17 -34.33
N ILE A 5 -22.31 58.60 -33.14
CA ILE A 5 -20.98 58.48 -32.50
C ILE A 5 -20.61 57.01 -32.48
N PHE A 6 -20.33 56.45 -33.65
CA PHE A 6 -19.70 55.15 -33.77
C PHE A 6 -18.73 55.22 -34.94
N ILE A 7 -17.56 54.59 -34.78
CA ILE A 7 -16.49 54.37 -35.78
C ILE A 7 -15.31 55.35 -35.72
N ARG A 8 -14.36 55.05 -34.81
CA ARG A 8 -12.96 54.74 -35.18
C ARG A 8 -12.14 54.31 -33.95
N MET A 9 -12.62 53.29 -33.22
CA MET A 9 -11.70 52.55 -32.36
C MET A 9 -10.74 51.77 -33.26
N LYS A 10 -9.45 52.12 -33.23
CA LYS A 10 -8.40 51.39 -33.96
C LYS A 10 -8.48 49.92 -33.53
N LYS A 11 -8.40 48.98 -34.48
CA LYS A 11 -8.45 47.52 -34.23
C LYS A 11 -7.60 47.05 -33.03
N ARG A 12 -6.49 47.75 -32.74
CA ARG A 12 -5.62 47.52 -31.58
C ARG A 12 -6.33 47.69 -30.22
N THR A 13 -7.25 48.67 -30.09
CA THR A 13 -7.97 48.94 -28.84
C THR A 13 -8.99 47.84 -28.53
N ILE A 14 -9.66 47.30 -29.54
CA ILE A 14 -10.61 46.20 -29.38
C ILE A 14 -9.89 44.92 -28.92
N ILE A 15 -8.72 44.63 -29.51
CA ILE A 15 -7.90 43.46 -29.13
C ILE A 15 -7.44 43.57 -27.67
N LEU A 16 -7.01 44.75 -27.23
CA LEU A 16 -6.57 44.97 -25.84
C LEU A 16 -7.70 44.77 -24.82
N ILE A 17 -8.93 45.20 -25.14
CA ILE A 17 -10.09 45.00 -24.26
C ILE A 17 -10.41 43.50 -24.13
N ILE A 18 -10.38 42.75 -25.24
CA ILE A 18 -10.65 41.31 -25.23
C ILE A 18 -9.60 40.57 -24.38
N ILE A 19 -8.31 40.87 -24.56
CA ILE A 19 -7.23 40.25 -23.77
C ILE A 19 -7.39 40.56 -22.27
N SER A 20 -7.71 41.81 -21.93
CA SER A 20 -7.96 42.22 -20.53
C SER A 20 -9.11 41.43 -19.90
N THR A 21 -10.21 41.22 -20.63
CA THR A 21 -11.36 40.47 -20.09
C THR A 21 -11.05 38.98 -19.86
N ILE A 22 -10.23 38.36 -20.72
CA ILE A 22 -9.81 36.97 -20.56
C ILE A 22 -8.88 36.80 -19.35
N LEU A 23 -7.94 37.73 -19.17
CA LEU A 23 -7.01 37.70 -18.03
C LEU A 23 -7.71 37.85 -16.68
N ILE A 24 -8.73 38.73 -16.59
CA ILE A 24 -9.52 38.91 -15.36
C ILE A 24 -10.31 37.62 -15.04
N GLY A 25 -10.94 37.00 -16.04
CA GLY A 25 -11.68 35.74 -15.85
C GLY A 25 -10.79 34.57 -15.39
N MET A 26 -9.55 34.48 -15.89
CA MET A 26 -8.58 33.46 -15.46
C MET A 26 -8.12 33.64 -14.01
N LEU A 27 -8.03 34.88 -13.53
CA LEU A 27 -7.67 35.18 -12.14
C LEU A 27 -8.79 34.81 -11.15
N GLU A 28 -10.05 35.06 -11.50
CA GLU A 28 -11.19 34.72 -10.64
C GLU A 28 -11.38 33.20 -10.45
N ILE A 29 -11.12 32.40 -11.49
CA ILE A 29 -11.20 30.94 -11.42
C ILE A 29 -10.14 30.37 -10.46
N ASN A 30 -8.92 30.91 -10.46
CA ASN A 30 -7.85 30.45 -9.57
C ASN A 30 -8.13 30.78 -8.09
N PHE A 31 -8.69 31.96 -7.80
CA PHE A 31 -9.03 32.33 -6.42
C PHE A 31 -10.16 31.46 -5.84
N ASN A 32 -11.16 31.11 -6.65
CA ASN A 32 -12.29 30.32 -6.16
C ASN A 32 -11.93 28.84 -5.94
N CYS A 33 -10.95 28.31 -6.68
CA CYS A 33 -10.46 26.94 -6.50
C CYS A 33 -9.69 26.78 -5.18
N ASN A 34 -8.83 27.74 -4.83
CA ASN A 34 -8.05 27.69 -3.58
C ASN A 34 -8.92 27.79 -2.32
N LYS A 35 -9.95 28.66 -2.34
CA LYS A 35 -10.84 28.82 -1.18
C LYS A 35 -11.59 27.51 -0.82
N LYS A 36 -12.02 26.75 -1.82
CA LYS A 36 -12.71 25.48 -1.64
C LYS A 36 -11.82 24.36 -1.08
N ILE A 37 -10.51 24.47 -1.29
CA ILE A 37 -9.51 23.53 -0.75
C ILE A 37 -9.26 23.79 0.74
N GLU A 38 -9.24 25.05 1.17
CA GLU A 38 -9.04 25.40 2.58
C GLU A 38 -10.26 25.05 3.46
N GLU A 39 -11.47 25.33 3.00
CA GLU A 39 -12.69 24.99 3.73
C GLU A 39 -12.84 23.47 3.95
N LYS A 40 -12.39 22.67 2.97
CA LYS A 40 -12.39 21.19 3.07
C LYS A 40 -11.29 20.65 3.98
N LYS A 41 -10.18 21.37 4.18
CA LYS A 41 -9.13 20.99 5.16
C LYS A 41 -9.56 21.24 6.60
N ILE A 42 -10.35 22.29 6.84
CA ILE A 42 -10.77 22.69 8.19
C ILE A 42 -11.92 21.79 8.69
N SER A 43 -12.82 21.32 7.82
CA SER A 43 -13.93 20.45 8.22
C SER A 43 -13.53 19.01 8.57
N VAL A 44 -12.30 18.58 8.24
CA VAL A 44 -11.81 17.21 8.49
C VAL A 44 -11.05 17.11 9.83
N LEU A 45 -10.77 18.22 10.52
CA LEU A 45 -9.90 18.24 11.70
C LEU A 45 -10.62 18.16 13.07
N GLN A 46 -11.95 17.99 13.12
CA GLN A 46 -12.71 18.04 14.37
C GLN A 46 -13.66 16.85 14.58
N THR A 47 -13.30 15.68 14.09
CA THR A 47 -13.94 14.44 14.57
C THR A 47 -13.23 14.00 15.84
N THR A 48 -13.58 14.60 16.98
CA THR A 48 -13.24 14.06 18.31
C THR A 48 -14.00 12.76 18.50
N VAL A 49 -13.38 11.65 18.08
CA VAL A 49 -13.88 10.30 18.36
C VAL A 49 -13.79 10.11 19.88
N PRO A 50 -14.89 9.81 20.58
CA PRO A 50 -14.84 9.50 22.00
C PRO A 50 -14.01 8.23 22.19
N ILE A 51 -12.82 8.39 22.77
CA ILE A 51 -11.97 7.27 23.18
C ILE A 51 -12.65 6.65 24.40
N SER A 52 -13.52 5.66 24.18
CA SER A 52 -13.97 4.79 25.24
C SER A 52 -12.78 3.91 25.64
N THR A 53 -12.08 4.32 26.69
CA THR A 53 -11.02 3.54 27.34
C THR A 53 -11.61 2.36 28.10
N ASN A 54 -12.26 1.44 27.40
CA ASN A 54 -12.39 0.07 27.88
C ASN A 54 -11.11 -0.65 27.50
N ILE A 55 -10.04 -0.39 28.27
CA ILE A 55 -8.79 -1.18 28.28
C ILE A 55 -9.07 -2.51 29.00
N SER A 56 -10.19 -3.14 28.68
CA SER A 56 -10.53 -4.47 29.13
C SER A 56 -9.94 -5.43 28.11
N THR A 57 -8.80 -6.01 28.50
CA THR A 57 -8.11 -7.15 27.89
C THR A 57 -7.61 -6.96 26.45
N LEU A 58 -6.57 -6.13 26.29
CA LEU A 58 -5.67 -6.26 25.13
C LEU A 58 -5.18 -7.71 25.08
N LYS A 59 -5.66 -8.46 24.09
CA LYS A 59 -5.15 -9.81 23.83
C LYS A 59 -3.65 -9.69 23.60
N PRO A 60 -2.82 -10.57 24.21
CA PRO A 60 -1.40 -10.59 23.89
C PRO A 60 -1.23 -10.82 22.40
N SER A 61 -0.31 -10.06 21.77
CA SER A 61 0.01 -10.24 20.35
C SER A 61 0.39 -11.70 20.09
N LYS A 62 -0.09 -12.24 18.97
CA LYS A 62 0.31 -13.59 18.55
C LYS A 62 1.74 -13.62 18.01
N TRP A 63 2.31 -12.46 17.68
CA TRP A 63 3.62 -12.35 17.09
C TRP A 63 4.70 -12.22 18.16
N LYS A 64 5.86 -12.83 17.92
CA LYS A 64 7.03 -12.59 18.77
C LYS A 64 7.55 -11.18 18.47
N LYS A 65 7.96 -10.48 19.52
CA LYS A 65 8.56 -9.13 19.40
C LYS A 65 9.76 -9.16 18.45
N ASN A 66 9.82 -8.18 17.55
CA ASN A 66 10.85 -8.01 16.52
C ASN A 66 11.00 -9.20 15.55
N GLN A 67 10.04 -10.13 15.51
CA GLN A 67 10.07 -11.22 14.53
C GLN A 67 9.69 -10.71 13.15
N LEU A 68 10.53 -10.97 12.17
CA LEU A 68 10.22 -10.70 10.76
C LEU A 68 9.14 -11.69 10.28
N VAL A 69 8.03 -11.16 9.77
CA VAL A 69 7.02 -11.95 9.06
C VAL A 69 7.11 -11.68 7.57
N VAL A 70 7.29 -12.73 6.78
CA VAL A 70 7.44 -12.69 5.33
C VAL A 70 6.13 -13.13 4.68
N ILE A 71 5.60 -12.31 3.78
CA ILE A 71 4.32 -12.51 3.09
C ILE A 71 4.60 -12.57 1.58
N PRO A 72 4.86 -13.77 1.03
CA PRO A 72 5.19 -13.91 -0.37
C PRO A 72 3.95 -14.04 -1.26
N ALA A 73 4.01 -13.39 -2.42
CA ALA A 73 3.11 -13.53 -3.54
C ALA A 73 3.90 -14.09 -4.74
N ILE A 74 4.06 -15.41 -4.77
CA ILE A 74 4.92 -16.12 -5.73
C ILE A 74 4.10 -17.13 -6.53
N TRP A 75 3.37 -16.61 -7.52
CA TRP A 75 2.55 -17.45 -8.39
C TRP A 75 3.38 -17.99 -9.56
N LYS A 76 3.37 -19.32 -9.74
CA LYS A 76 4.11 -20.03 -10.81
C LYS A 76 5.65 -19.89 -10.80
N GLU A 77 6.22 -19.15 -9.85
CA GLU A 77 7.68 -19.00 -9.72
C GLU A 77 8.39 -20.22 -9.09
N ILE A 78 7.63 -21.11 -8.43
CA ILE A 78 8.18 -22.32 -7.79
C ILE A 78 7.36 -23.56 -8.13
N ASP A 79 8.02 -24.71 -8.11
CA ASP A 79 7.36 -26.01 -8.23
C ASP A 79 6.70 -26.40 -6.90
N TRP A 80 5.40 -26.15 -6.80
CA TRP A 80 4.58 -26.47 -5.62
C TRP A 80 4.50 -27.97 -5.31
N PHE A 81 4.81 -28.85 -6.28
CA PHE A 81 4.79 -30.30 -6.05
C PHE A 81 6.10 -30.83 -5.47
N ASN A 82 7.21 -30.09 -5.66
CA ASN A 82 8.52 -30.47 -5.18
C ASN A 82 9.04 -29.49 -4.13
N ARG A 83 8.75 -29.78 -2.85
CA ARG A 83 9.23 -28.94 -1.74
C ARG A 83 10.74 -28.82 -1.67
N SER A 84 11.49 -29.81 -2.18
CA SER A 84 12.95 -29.78 -2.15
C SER A 84 13.54 -28.75 -3.12
N SER A 85 12.81 -28.35 -4.16
CA SER A 85 13.22 -27.31 -5.10
C SER A 85 12.79 -25.91 -4.69
N TRP A 86 12.09 -25.75 -3.57
CA TRP A 86 11.71 -24.42 -3.08
C TRP A 86 12.95 -23.64 -2.64
N PRO A 87 12.96 -22.31 -2.81
CA PRO A 87 14.04 -21.46 -2.31
C PRO A 87 14.31 -21.72 -0.83
N LEU A 88 15.59 -21.71 -0.44
CA LEU A 88 16.00 -22.03 0.93
C LEU A 88 15.25 -21.16 1.95
N TRP A 89 15.16 -19.86 1.69
CA TRP A 89 14.48 -18.93 2.58
C TRP A 89 13.00 -19.29 2.81
N LEU A 90 12.31 -19.80 1.80
CA LEU A 90 10.91 -20.18 1.92
C LEU A 90 10.78 -21.43 2.80
N ARG A 91 11.65 -22.42 2.59
CA ARG A 91 11.65 -23.67 3.36
C ARG A 91 11.97 -23.43 4.83
N GLU A 92 12.97 -22.60 5.10
CA GLU A 92 13.38 -22.25 6.47
C GLU A 92 12.29 -21.46 7.20
N GLY A 93 11.70 -20.44 6.56
CA GLY A 93 10.65 -19.64 7.18
C GLY A 93 9.33 -20.37 7.41
N LEU A 94 9.08 -21.45 6.65
CA LEU A 94 7.99 -22.40 6.86
C LEU A 94 8.35 -23.54 7.84
N ASN A 95 9.56 -23.52 8.41
CA ASN A 95 10.07 -24.54 9.32
C ASN A 95 10.04 -25.96 8.72
N LEU A 96 10.31 -26.08 7.41
CA LEU A 96 10.39 -27.35 6.68
C LEU A 96 11.81 -27.96 6.72
N THR A 97 12.78 -27.21 7.21
CA THR A 97 14.17 -27.63 7.41
C THR A 97 14.39 -28.04 8.87
N ASN A 98 15.30 -28.98 9.13
CA ASN A 98 15.71 -29.37 10.49
C ASN A 98 16.56 -28.31 11.22
N ASN A 99 16.56 -27.07 10.75
CA ASN A 99 17.32 -25.98 11.35
C ASN A 99 16.68 -25.54 12.68
N PRO A 100 17.48 -25.11 13.67
CA PRO A 100 16.96 -24.47 14.86
C PRO A 100 16.10 -23.25 14.48
N LEU A 101 15.10 -22.94 15.32
CA LEU A 101 14.03 -21.96 15.08
C LEU A 101 14.45 -20.81 14.13
N PRO A 102 13.74 -20.61 13.00
CA PRO A 102 14.12 -19.58 12.05
C PRO A 102 14.00 -18.18 12.67
N SER A 103 14.90 -17.28 12.26
CA SER A 103 14.92 -15.87 12.68
C SER A 103 13.73 -15.06 12.14
N TYR A 104 12.93 -15.64 11.24
CA TYR A 104 11.75 -15.07 10.62
C TYR A 104 10.68 -16.16 10.44
N HIS A 105 9.46 -15.74 10.12
CA HIS A 105 8.34 -16.62 9.86
C HIS A 105 7.73 -16.29 8.50
N VAL A 106 7.45 -17.30 7.68
CA VAL A 106 6.70 -17.10 6.43
C VAL A 106 5.22 -17.31 6.67
N HIS A 107 4.43 -16.27 6.41
CA HIS A 107 2.98 -16.33 6.38
C HIS A 107 2.51 -16.54 4.94
N LEU A 108 2.22 -17.79 4.60
CA LEU A 108 1.87 -18.18 3.25
C LEU A 108 0.35 -18.25 3.08
N TYR A 109 -0.19 -17.39 2.21
CA TYR A 109 -1.58 -17.52 1.78
C TYR A 109 -1.75 -18.57 0.68
N GLN A 110 -0.76 -18.73 -0.20
CA GLN A 110 -0.83 -19.68 -1.32
C GLN A 110 -0.82 -21.13 -0.83
N ARG A 111 -1.57 -22.02 -1.51
CA ARG A 111 -1.62 -23.43 -1.10
C ARG A 111 -0.25 -24.09 -1.21
N ILE A 112 0.15 -24.81 -0.17
CA ILE A 112 1.33 -25.69 -0.12
C ILE A 112 1.18 -26.87 -1.09
N ASP A 113 -0.05 -27.30 -1.37
CA ASP A 113 -0.43 -28.34 -2.32
C ASP A 113 -1.73 -27.91 -3.02
N PRO A 114 -1.82 -27.93 -4.36
CA PRO A 114 -3.02 -27.52 -5.08
C PRO A 114 -4.29 -28.30 -4.69
N ASN A 115 -4.16 -29.54 -4.23
CA ASN A 115 -5.24 -30.40 -3.76
C ASN A 115 -5.49 -30.30 -2.25
N SER A 116 -4.63 -29.62 -1.49
CA SER A 116 -4.82 -29.51 -0.05
C SER A 116 -5.97 -28.56 0.30
N THR A 117 -6.86 -29.05 1.16
CA THR A 117 -7.91 -28.29 1.84
C THR A 117 -7.50 -27.85 3.25
N TYR A 118 -6.27 -28.10 3.71
CA TYR A 118 -5.83 -27.81 5.08
C TYR A 118 -4.30 -27.52 5.24
N PRO A 119 -3.87 -26.69 6.22
CA PRO A 119 -4.67 -25.83 7.07
C PRO A 119 -4.87 -24.51 6.36
N TYR A 120 -6.14 -24.19 6.13
CA TYR A 120 -6.75 -22.86 6.10
C TYR A 120 -8.06 -23.07 5.33
N ASP A 121 -9.14 -23.26 6.10
CA ASP A 121 -10.55 -23.24 5.67
C ASP A 121 -10.93 -21.84 5.16
N TRP A 122 -10.07 -21.22 4.35
CA TRP A 122 -10.35 -19.99 3.67
C TRP A 122 -10.87 -20.36 2.29
N PRO A 123 -12.06 -19.89 1.89
CA PRO A 123 -12.46 -19.90 0.49
C PRO A 123 -11.48 -18.99 -0.22
N TYR A 124 -10.40 -19.58 -0.72
CA TYR A 124 -9.40 -18.83 -1.45
C TYR A 124 -10.08 -18.35 -2.74
N CYS A 125 -10.08 -17.04 -2.94
CA CYS A 125 -10.26 -16.49 -4.28
C CYS A 125 -9.14 -17.14 -5.10
N PRO A 126 -9.40 -17.85 -6.21
CA PRO A 126 -8.33 -18.24 -7.12
C PRO A 126 -7.44 -17.00 -7.32
N ASN A 127 -6.12 -17.16 -7.36
CA ASN A 127 -5.25 -16.00 -7.63
C ASN A 127 -5.49 -15.58 -9.09
N VAL A 128 -6.61 -14.88 -9.33
CA VAL A 128 -7.08 -14.41 -10.63
C VAL A 128 -6.42 -13.06 -10.90
N HIS A 129 -5.09 -13.00 -10.77
CA HIS A 129 -4.20 -11.99 -11.34
C HIS A 129 -3.69 -10.84 -10.44
N GLU A 130 -3.86 -10.82 -9.11
CA GLU A 130 -3.39 -9.67 -8.30
C GLU A 130 -2.67 -10.07 -7.01
N GLU A 131 -1.33 -10.10 -7.06
CA GLU A 131 -0.43 -10.29 -5.92
C GLU A 131 -0.73 -9.33 -4.76
N ALA A 132 -1.18 -8.11 -5.09
CA ALA A 132 -1.65 -7.12 -4.15
C ALA A 132 -2.81 -7.61 -3.27
N GLY A 133 -3.67 -8.50 -3.79
CA GLY A 133 -4.78 -9.08 -3.05
C GLY A 133 -4.32 -9.91 -1.85
N LEU A 134 -3.16 -10.58 -1.95
CA LEU A 134 -2.59 -11.37 -0.86
C LEU A 134 -2.09 -10.49 0.29
N TYR A 135 -1.48 -9.36 -0.04
CA TYR A 135 -1.01 -8.40 0.96
C TYR A 135 -2.17 -7.72 1.67
N LEU A 136 -3.17 -7.27 0.91
CA LEU A 136 -4.39 -6.68 1.48
C LEU A 136 -5.12 -7.68 2.38
N LYS A 137 -5.11 -8.97 2.01
CA LYS A 137 -5.67 -10.05 2.84
C LYS A 137 -4.96 -10.17 4.18
N PHE A 138 -3.62 -10.17 4.18
CA PHE A 138 -2.81 -10.13 5.41
C PHE A 138 -3.17 -8.97 6.30
N ILE A 139 -3.17 -7.77 5.73
CA ILE A 139 -3.44 -6.54 6.47
C ILE A 139 -4.86 -6.59 7.04
N TYR A 140 -5.84 -7.05 6.27
CA TYR A 140 -7.23 -7.15 6.73
C TYR A 140 -7.39 -8.12 7.90
N GLU A 141 -6.79 -9.31 7.82
CA GLU A 141 -6.90 -10.34 8.87
C GLU A 141 -6.17 -9.96 10.16
N TYR A 142 -5.06 -9.25 10.05
CA TYR A 142 -4.18 -8.93 11.16
C TYR A 142 -4.16 -7.45 11.51
N TYR A 143 -5.10 -6.66 11.00
CA TYR A 143 -5.15 -5.20 11.20
C TYR A 143 -5.04 -4.79 12.68
N HIS A 144 -5.63 -5.59 13.57
CA HIS A 144 -5.64 -5.34 15.02
C HIS A 144 -4.40 -5.87 15.75
N ASP A 145 -3.55 -6.66 15.09
CA ASP A 145 -2.38 -7.32 15.65
C ASP A 145 -1.38 -7.59 14.52
N LEU A 146 -0.79 -6.53 13.95
CA LEU A 146 0.24 -6.64 12.92
C LEU A 146 1.60 -6.93 13.59
N PRO A 147 2.50 -7.69 12.94
CA PRO A 147 3.84 -7.91 13.46
C PRO A 147 4.70 -6.65 13.30
N ASP A 148 5.71 -6.52 14.16
CA ASP A 148 6.61 -5.36 14.17
C ASP A 148 7.35 -5.16 12.83
N LYS A 149 7.67 -6.27 12.15
CA LYS A 149 8.38 -6.27 10.87
C LYS A 149 7.66 -7.15 9.86
N MET A 150 7.30 -6.56 8.72
CA MET A 150 6.63 -7.23 7.61
C MET A 150 7.47 -7.08 6.35
N LEU A 151 7.63 -8.18 5.60
CA LEU A 151 8.26 -8.19 4.30
C LEU A 151 7.28 -8.75 3.27
N PHE A 152 6.84 -7.89 2.36
CA PHE A 152 6.01 -8.27 1.22
C PHE A 152 6.93 -8.61 0.05
N ILE A 153 6.83 -9.83 -0.46
CA ILE A 153 7.67 -10.34 -1.54
C ILE A 153 6.81 -10.60 -2.77
N GLN A 154 7.25 -10.12 -3.93
CA GLN A 154 6.59 -10.30 -5.22
C GLN A 154 7.57 -10.93 -6.23
N GLY A 155 7.10 -11.91 -7.00
CA GLY A 155 7.90 -12.53 -8.07
C GLY A 155 9.16 -13.29 -7.60
N ASP A 156 10.10 -13.51 -8.50
CA ASP A 156 11.39 -14.13 -8.19
C ASP A 156 12.30 -13.15 -7.44
N VAL A 157 12.42 -13.38 -6.12
CA VAL A 157 13.25 -12.57 -5.24
C VAL A 157 14.71 -12.52 -5.64
N HIS A 158 15.25 -13.59 -6.22
CA HIS A 158 16.68 -13.68 -6.50
C HIS A 158 17.09 -12.82 -7.70
N VAL A 159 16.13 -12.41 -8.53
CA VAL A 159 16.34 -11.43 -9.61
C VAL A 159 16.54 -10.03 -9.04
N HIS A 160 15.91 -9.71 -7.92
CA HIS A 160 15.93 -8.38 -7.31
C HIS A 160 16.95 -8.25 -6.18
N SER A 161 17.10 -9.27 -5.35
CA SER A 161 18.09 -9.33 -4.29
C SER A 161 18.61 -10.75 -4.10
N PRO A 162 19.93 -10.98 -4.11
CA PRO A 162 20.48 -12.32 -3.89
C PRO A 162 20.21 -12.84 -2.47
N TYR A 163 20.04 -11.94 -1.50
CA TYR A 163 19.89 -12.24 -0.07
C TYR A 163 18.74 -11.39 0.53
N PRO A 164 17.48 -11.63 0.12
CA PRO A 164 16.36 -10.75 0.43
C PRO A 164 16.05 -10.72 1.93
N ILE A 165 16.15 -11.86 2.61
CA ILE A 165 15.83 -11.97 4.04
C ILE A 165 16.90 -11.28 4.88
N GLU A 166 18.17 -11.57 4.59
CA GLU A 166 19.32 -11.03 5.30
C GLU A 166 19.36 -9.50 5.15
N THR A 167 19.09 -8.99 3.95
CA THR A 167 19.02 -7.55 3.67
C THR A 167 17.96 -6.88 4.54
N VAL A 168 16.77 -7.48 4.65
CA VAL A 168 15.67 -6.93 5.47
C VAL A 168 15.99 -7.02 6.96
N GLN A 169 16.66 -8.07 7.40
CA GLN A 169 17.06 -8.22 8.81
C GLN A 169 18.08 -7.16 9.25
N CYS A 170 18.84 -6.58 8.31
CA CYS A 170 19.74 -5.46 8.58
C CYS A 170 19.03 -4.10 8.69
N ILE A 171 17.73 -4.00 8.35
CA ILE A 171 16.98 -2.76 8.51
C ILE A 171 16.75 -2.48 9.99
N ARG A 172 17.07 -1.24 10.38
CA ARG A 172 16.89 -0.73 11.75
C ARG A 172 15.41 -0.72 12.15
N ASP A 173 15.15 -0.96 13.42
CA ASP A 173 13.78 -1.05 13.99
C ASP A 173 13.01 0.27 13.93
N ASP A 174 13.68 1.42 13.72
CA ASP A 174 13.07 2.74 13.60
C ASP A 174 12.59 3.08 12.18
N VAL A 175 12.82 2.19 11.22
CA VAL A 175 12.42 2.39 9.82
C VAL A 175 10.99 1.90 9.61
N HIS A 176 10.09 2.83 9.26
CA HIS A 176 8.68 2.50 8.99
C HIS A 176 8.43 1.90 7.60
N TYR A 177 9.31 2.18 6.64
CA TYR A 177 9.19 1.70 5.26
C TYR A 177 10.56 1.62 4.58
N ALA A 178 10.77 0.55 3.83
CA ALA A 178 11.91 0.38 2.94
C ALA A 178 11.47 -0.39 1.68
N SER A 179 12.11 -0.07 0.57
CA SER A 179 12.06 -0.84 -0.67
C SER A 179 13.47 -1.33 -0.96
N ILE A 180 13.60 -2.60 -1.35
CA ILE A 180 14.88 -3.25 -1.65
C ILE A 180 14.84 -3.71 -3.11
#